data_AF-A0A955EGW0-F1
#
_entry.id   AF-A0A955EGW0-F1
#
_cell.length_a   1.000
_cell.length_b   1.000
_cell.length_c   1.000
_cell.angle_alpha   90.00
_cell.angle_beta   90.00
_cell.angle_gamma   90.00
#
_symmetry.space_group_name_H-M   'P 1'
#
loop_
_entity.id
_entity.type
_entity.pdbx_description
1 polymer ?
#
loop_
_entity_poly.entity_id
_entity_poly.type
_entity_poly.pdbx_seq_one_letter_code
_entity_poly.pdbx_strand_id
1 'polypeptide(L)'
;GTFDYFKEVVAGKGDAIRADMSVSEDDNVLVRGVEGSEGAIGFFGCAYYFENADALKVVPIDGGNGPVTPTAKTIADGTYAPFSRPLFIYVNSRSAKKREVREFVTFYLENASELAAEVGYVGLPESVYHRARTNFKQAKTGTSFLDDKGEKVHGPLEEVYR
;
A
#
# COMPACT_ATOMS: atom_id res chain seq x y z
N GLY A 1 2.61 -4.36 9.02
CA GLY A 1 1.76 -3.16 8.89
C GLY A 1 2.55 -1.97 8.37
N THR A 2 2.11 -0.73 8.67
CA THR A 2 2.85 0.51 8.34
C THR A 2 4.14 0.62 9.13
N PHE A 3 4.08 0.31 10.43
CA PHE A 3 5.25 0.24 11.32
C PHE A 3 6.34 -0.70 10.80
N ASP A 4 6.00 -1.97 10.55
CA ASP A 4 6.97 -2.97 10.09
C ASP A 4 7.63 -2.55 8.77
N TYR A 5 6.86 -1.95 7.86
CA TYR A 5 7.38 -1.50 6.57
C TYR A 5 8.35 -0.34 6.71
N PHE A 6 8.00 0.66 7.54
CA PHE A 6 8.93 1.75 7.83
C PHE A 6 10.22 1.23 8.47
N LYS A 7 10.10 0.28 9.40
CA LYS A 7 11.26 -0.39 10.01
C LYS A 7 12.12 -1.10 8.98
N GLU A 8 11.52 -1.93 8.12
CA GLU A 8 12.25 -2.71 7.12
C GLU A 8 12.92 -1.85 6.05
N VAL A 9 12.23 -0.80 5.59
CA VAL A 9 12.62 -0.03 4.41
C VAL A 9 13.46 1.19 4.75
N VAL A 10 13.21 1.82 5.90
CA VAL A 10 13.89 3.06 6.30
C VAL A 10 14.90 2.80 7.40
N ALA A 11 14.46 2.18 8.51
CA ALA A 11 15.31 1.98 9.68
C ALA A 11 16.33 0.84 9.48
N GLY A 12 16.03 -0.12 8.61
CA GLY A 12 16.87 -1.28 8.30
C GLY A 12 16.90 -2.34 9.42
N LYS A 13 17.88 -3.25 9.34
CA LYS A 13 18.07 -4.31 10.34
C LYS A 13 18.74 -3.74 11.60
N GLY A 14 17.94 -3.35 12.60
CA GLY A 14 18.38 -2.94 13.93
C GLY A 14 17.26 -2.28 14.76
N ASP A 15 17.54 -1.97 16.03
CA ASP A 15 16.68 -1.13 16.90
C ASP A 15 16.86 0.37 16.57
N ALA A 16 16.82 0.70 15.28
CA ALA A 16 17.09 2.04 14.78
C ALA A 16 15.91 3.02 14.96
N ILE A 17 14.73 2.52 15.33
CA ILE A 17 13.60 3.37 15.69
C ILE A 17 13.65 3.66 17.19
N ARG A 18 13.56 4.94 17.57
CA ARG A 18 13.64 5.37 18.96
C ARG A 18 12.54 4.73 19.82
N ALA A 19 12.91 4.25 21.00
CA ALA A 19 11.96 3.63 21.93
C ALA A 19 10.97 4.61 22.57
N ASP A 20 11.22 5.92 22.48
CA ASP A 20 10.39 6.99 23.05
C ASP A 20 9.40 7.60 22.04
N MET A 21 9.20 6.96 20.88
CA MET A 21 8.15 7.35 19.95
C MET A 21 6.76 7.11 20.54
N SER A 22 5.80 7.95 20.16
CA SER A 22 4.39 7.69 20.42
C SER A 22 3.83 6.76 19.33
N VAL A 23 3.27 5.62 19.73
CA VAL A 23 2.61 4.67 18.83
C VAL A 23 1.11 4.69 19.04
N SER A 24 0.36 4.63 17.94
CA SER A 24 -1.11 4.56 17.95
C SER A 24 -1.57 3.83 16.70
N GLU A 25 -2.61 3.01 16.85
CA GLU A 25 -3.34 2.40 15.72
C GLU A 25 -4.41 3.36 15.16
N ASP A 26 -4.75 4.41 15.91
CA ASP A 26 -5.58 5.52 15.42
C ASP A 26 -4.66 6.59 14.82
N ASP A 27 -4.65 6.68 13.50
CA ASP A 27 -3.83 7.63 12.75
C ASP A 27 -4.23 9.10 13.05
N ASN A 28 -5.48 9.40 13.45
CA ASN A 28 -5.86 10.77 13.85
C ASN A 28 -5.15 11.23 15.13
N VAL A 29 -4.82 10.31 16.03
CA VAL A 29 -3.99 10.60 17.20
C VAL A 29 -2.58 10.99 16.75
N LEU A 30 -2.04 10.33 15.72
CA LEU A 30 -0.72 10.66 15.16
C LEU A 30 -0.73 12.02 14.46
N VAL A 31 -1.78 12.34 13.69
CA VAL A 31 -1.98 13.66 13.07
C VAL A 31 -1.91 14.77 14.13
N ARG A 32 -2.73 14.66 15.18
CA ARG A 32 -2.75 15.65 16.28
C ARG A 32 -1.40 15.73 17.00
N GLY A 33 -0.72 14.60 17.16
CA GLY A 33 0.61 14.53 17.77
C GLY A 33 1.64 15.35 16.98
N VAL A 34 1.64 15.21 15.65
CA VAL A 34 2.53 15.97 14.74
C VAL A 34 2.15 17.44 14.71
N GLU A 35 0.85 17.76 14.58
CA GLU A 35 0.35 19.13 14.54
C GLU A 35 0.69 19.92 15.82
N GLY A 36 0.53 19.28 16.99
CA GLY A 36 0.70 19.93 18.29
C GLY A 36 2.14 20.00 18.82
N SER A 37 3.11 19.40 18.12
CA SER A 37 4.48 19.25 18.63
C SER A 37 5.50 19.82 17.65
N GLU A 38 6.13 20.93 18.02
CA GLU A 38 7.16 21.56 17.21
C GLU A 38 8.32 20.58 16.92
N GLY A 39 8.66 20.42 15.64
CA GLY A 39 9.73 19.53 15.19
C GLY A 39 9.37 18.04 15.17
N ALA A 40 8.12 17.67 15.45
CA ALA A 40 7.70 16.27 15.36
C ALA A 40 7.71 15.75 13.91
N ILE A 41 7.99 14.45 13.78
CA ILE A 41 7.88 13.69 12.53
C ILE A 41 7.05 12.44 12.82
N GLY A 42 6.11 12.14 11.93
CA GLY A 42 5.27 10.95 11.99
C GLY A 42 5.21 10.25 10.64
N PHE A 43 4.84 8.97 10.67
CA PHE A 43 4.56 8.19 9.47
C PHE A 43 3.24 7.44 9.67
N PHE A 44 2.33 7.56 8.71
CA PHE A 44 0.98 6.98 8.74
C PHE A 44 0.43 6.87 7.31
N GLY A 45 -0.78 6.32 7.16
CA GLY A 45 -1.42 6.19 5.84
C GLY A 45 -1.63 7.54 5.14
N CYS A 46 -1.35 7.61 3.83
CA CYS A 46 -1.48 8.87 3.07
C CYS A 46 -2.90 9.45 3.07
N ALA A 47 -3.93 8.63 3.24
CA ALA A 47 -5.32 9.08 3.39
C ALA A 47 -5.46 10.19 4.46
N TYR A 48 -4.89 9.96 5.64
CA TYR A 48 -4.95 10.90 6.75
C TYR A 48 -4.15 12.18 6.48
N TYR A 49 -3.07 12.10 5.71
CA TYR A 49 -2.40 13.32 5.24
C TYR A 49 -3.29 14.10 4.27
N PHE A 50 -3.94 13.45 3.31
CA PHE A 50 -4.81 14.14 2.35
C PHE A 50 -5.99 14.84 3.02
N GLU A 51 -6.56 14.24 4.06
CA GLU A 51 -7.62 14.84 4.87
C GLU A 51 -7.15 16.01 5.75
N ASN A 52 -5.85 16.07 6.08
CA ASN A 52 -5.25 17.04 6.99
C ASN A 52 -4.13 17.86 6.33
N ALA A 53 -4.17 18.02 5.00
CA ALA A 53 -3.08 18.66 4.24
C ALA A 53 -2.90 20.15 4.57
N ASP A 54 -3.94 20.80 5.11
CA ASP A 54 -3.88 22.18 5.58
C ASP A 54 -3.17 22.31 6.94
N ALA A 55 -3.16 21.24 7.75
CA ALA A 55 -2.55 21.20 9.09
C ALA A 55 -1.16 20.57 9.10
N LEU A 56 -0.85 19.73 8.11
CA LEU A 56 0.38 18.94 8.06
C LEU A 56 1.30 19.37 6.92
N LYS A 57 2.60 19.38 7.18
CA LYS A 57 3.61 19.56 6.15
C LYS A 57 4.16 18.22 5.69
N VAL A 58 4.04 17.93 4.40
CA VAL A 58 4.62 16.72 3.81
C VAL A 58 6.13 16.85 3.60
N VAL A 59 6.84 15.75 3.86
CA VAL A 59 8.27 15.59 3.54
C VAL A 59 8.37 14.80 2.22
N PRO A 60 8.88 15.39 1.14
CA PRO A 60 9.14 14.66 -0.10
C PRO A 60 10.15 13.54 0.11
N ILE A 61 9.97 12.41 -0.57
CA ILE A 61 10.77 11.21 -0.41
C ILE A 61 11.62 10.96 -1.64
N ASP A 62 12.92 10.78 -1.45
CA ASP A 62 13.85 10.46 -2.54
C ASP A 62 14.13 8.95 -2.56
N GLY A 63 13.58 8.28 -3.58
CA GLY A 63 13.80 6.86 -3.86
C GLY A 63 14.98 6.58 -4.80
N GLY A 64 15.83 7.58 -5.08
CA GLY A 64 16.98 7.49 -5.97
C GLY A 64 16.85 8.27 -7.29
N ASN A 65 15.68 8.88 -7.54
CA ASN A 65 15.39 9.69 -8.74
C ASN A 65 14.98 11.13 -8.38
N GLY A 66 15.30 11.57 -7.17
CA GLY A 66 14.91 12.86 -6.63
C GLY A 66 13.64 12.81 -5.78
N PRO A 67 13.36 13.90 -5.04
CA PRO A 67 12.26 13.96 -4.09
C PRO A 67 10.89 13.97 -4.77
N VAL A 68 10.01 13.07 -4.32
CA VAL A 68 8.62 12.94 -4.80
C VAL A 68 7.64 13.09 -3.64
N THR A 69 6.55 13.83 -3.84
CA THR A 69 5.46 13.95 -2.87
C THR A 69 4.38 12.88 -3.09
N PRO A 70 3.67 12.46 -2.04
CA PRO A 70 2.53 11.56 -2.18
C PRO A 70 1.37 12.27 -2.88
N THR A 71 0.87 11.66 -3.94
CA THR A 71 -0.36 12.04 -4.65
C THR A 71 -1.01 10.76 -5.16
N ALA A 72 -2.29 10.80 -5.52
CA ALA A 72 -2.95 9.64 -6.14
C ALA A 72 -2.16 9.14 -7.37
N LYS A 73 -1.62 10.06 -8.18
CA LYS A 73 -0.81 9.72 -9.36
C LYS A 73 0.50 9.05 -8.97
N THR A 74 1.30 9.69 -8.12
CA THR A 74 2.65 9.20 -7.76
C THR A 74 2.61 7.90 -6.96
N ILE A 75 1.50 7.64 -6.26
CA ILE A 75 1.23 6.36 -5.59
C ILE A 75 0.84 5.29 -6.61
N ALA A 76 -0.10 5.59 -7.53
CA ALA A 76 -0.60 4.63 -8.51
C ALA A 76 0.49 4.18 -9.50
N ASP A 77 1.35 5.10 -9.94
CA ASP A 77 2.44 4.81 -10.87
C ASP A 77 3.73 4.30 -10.19
N GLY A 78 3.75 4.28 -8.86
CA GLY A 78 4.86 3.78 -8.06
C GLY A 78 6.07 4.72 -7.95
N THR A 79 5.97 5.95 -8.45
CA THR A 79 7.08 6.94 -8.36
C THR A 79 7.27 7.51 -6.97
N TYR A 80 6.26 7.46 -6.09
CA TYR A 80 6.40 7.73 -4.65
C TYR A 80 7.01 6.50 -3.94
N ALA A 81 8.20 6.11 -4.38
CA ALA A 81 8.96 4.98 -3.86
C ALA A 81 9.81 5.41 -2.66
N PRO A 82 10.00 4.54 -1.65
CA PRO A 82 9.48 3.17 -1.57
C PRO A 82 8.08 3.07 -0.96
N PHE A 83 7.43 4.15 -0.53
CA PHE A 83 6.19 4.07 0.27
C PHE A 83 4.91 3.75 -0.51
N SER A 84 4.99 3.59 -1.83
CA SER A 84 3.90 3.08 -2.66
C SER A 84 3.92 1.56 -2.68
N ARG A 85 2.97 0.91 -2.01
CA ARG A 85 2.88 -0.55 -1.94
C ARG A 85 1.48 -1.06 -2.27
N PRO A 86 1.35 -2.14 -3.07
CA PRO A 86 0.07 -2.79 -3.25
C PRO A 86 -0.35 -3.53 -1.97
N LEU A 87 -1.65 -3.56 -1.70
CA LEU A 87 -2.25 -4.37 -0.65
C LEU A 87 -2.83 -5.66 -1.25
N PHE A 88 -2.75 -6.75 -0.48
CA PHE A 88 -3.15 -8.08 -0.92
C PHE A 88 -4.22 -8.66 -0.03
N ILE A 89 -5.18 -9.34 -0.66
CA ILE A 89 -5.98 -10.37 0.00
C ILE A 89 -5.39 -11.74 -0.34
N TYR A 90 -5.24 -12.59 0.68
CA TYR A 90 -4.75 -13.96 0.51
C TYR A 90 -5.92 -14.92 0.57
N VAL A 91 -6.21 -15.57 -0.55
CA VAL A 91 -7.33 -16.51 -0.66
C VAL A 91 -6.80 -17.94 -0.69
N ASN A 92 -7.23 -18.76 0.26
CA ASN A 92 -6.89 -20.18 0.24
C ASN A 92 -7.56 -20.87 -0.95
N SER A 93 -6.78 -21.56 -1.79
CA SER A 93 -7.28 -22.19 -3.02
C SER A 93 -8.34 -23.29 -2.78
N ARG A 94 -8.32 -23.96 -1.63
CA ARG A 94 -9.37 -24.92 -1.26
C ARG A 94 -10.65 -24.20 -0.85
N SER A 95 -10.55 -23.16 -0.03
CA SER A 95 -11.70 -22.36 0.38
C SER A 95 -12.35 -21.61 -0.78
N ALA A 96 -11.56 -21.18 -1.78
CA ALA A 96 -12.07 -20.49 -2.97
C ALA A 96 -13.10 -21.32 -3.78
N LYS A 97 -13.17 -22.64 -3.57
CA LYS A 97 -14.18 -23.51 -4.20
C LYS A 97 -15.56 -23.39 -3.53
N LYS A 98 -15.62 -22.90 -2.29
CA LYS A 98 -16.88 -22.68 -1.58
C LYS A 98 -17.60 -21.48 -2.21
N ARG A 99 -18.93 -21.58 -2.35
CA ARG A 99 -19.72 -20.59 -3.07
C ARG A 99 -19.58 -19.20 -2.44
N GLU A 100 -19.71 -19.13 -1.12
CA GLU A 100 -19.66 -17.91 -0.33
C GLU A 100 -18.31 -17.20 -0.43
N VAL A 101 -17.20 -17.95 -0.44
CA VAL A 101 -15.85 -17.37 -0.58
C VAL A 101 -15.66 -16.84 -2.00
N ARG A 102 -16.11 -17.60 -3.01
CA ARG A 102 -16.01 -17.19 -4.40
C ARG A 102 -16.81 -15.92 -4.66
N GLU A 103 -18.05 -15.86 -4.19
CA GLU A 103 -18.92 -14.68 -4.33
C GLU A 103 -18.33 -13.46 -3.62
N PHE A 104 -17.81 -13.63 -2.40
CA PHE A 104 -17.13 -12.55 -1.68
C PHE A 104 -15.91 -12.01 -2.44
N VAL A 105 -15.02 -12.88 -2.92
CA VAL A 105 -13.81 -12.45 -3.64
C VAL A 105 -14.17 -11.83 -5.00
N THR A 106 -15.17 -12.35 -5.69
CA THR A 106 -15.68 -11.74 -6.93
C THR A 106 -16.22 -10.34 -6.66
N PHE A 107 -17.09 -10.18 -5.67
CA PHE A 107 -17.61 -8.87 -5.25
C PHE A 107 -16.47 -7.91 -4.88
N TYR A 108 -15.51 -8.38 -4.07
CA TYR A 108 -14.34 -7.58 -3.69
C TYR A 108 -13.60 -7.06 -4.94
N LEU A 109 -13.25 -7.93 -5.89
CA LEU A 109 -12.49 -7.52 -7.08
C LEU A 109 -13.29 -6.70 -8.10
N GLU A 110 -14.61 -6.74 -8.06
CA GLU A 110 -15.50 -5.92 -8.89
C GLU A 110 -15.67 -4.50 -8.34
N ASN A 111 -15.59 -4.33 -7.02
CA ASN A 111 -15.85 -3.05 -6.34
C ASN A 111 -14.60 -2.42 -5.71
N ALA A 112 -13.47 -3.12 -5.65
CA ALA A 112 -12.28 -2.68 -4.92
C ALA A 112 -11.71 -1.34 -5.39
N SER A 113 -11.82 -0.99 -6.67
CA SER A 113 -11.30 0.30 -7.15
C SER A 113 -12.07 1.48 -6.55
N GLU A 114 -13.40 1.40 -6.59
CA GLU A 114 -14.31 2.42 -6.08
C GLU A 114 -14.23 2.51 -4.55
N LEU A 115 -14.37 1.36 -3.87
CA LEU A 115 -14.33 1.30 -2.41
C LEU A 115 -12.97 1.71 -1.83
N ALA A 116 -11.87 1.46 -2.55
CA ALA A 116 -10.55 1.94 -2.14
C ALA A 116 -10.52 3.47 -2.06
N ALA A 117 -11.08 4.15 -3.06
CA ALA A 117 -11.11 5.61 -3.11
C ALA A 117 -11.99 6.20 -1.99
N GLU A 118 -13.13 5.56 -1.67
CA GLU A 118 -14.02 6.00 -0.59
C GLU A 118 -13.35 6.00 0.80
N VAL A 119 -12.39 5.10 1.03
CA VAL A 119 -11.68 4.96 2.30
C VAL A 119 -10.24 5.49 2.24
N GLY A 120 -9.92 6.30 1.23
CA GLY A 120 -8.67 7.06 1.13
C GLY A 120 -7.47 6.28 0.56
N TYR A 121 -7.66 5.07 0.03
CA TYR A 121 -6.67 4.37 -0.77
C TYR A 121 -6.72 4.78 -2.24
N VAL A 122 -5.62 4.52 -2.94
CA VAL A 122 -5.53 4.73 -4.38
C VAL A 122 -5.92 3.43 -5.09
N GLY A 123 -6.96 3.49 -5.92
CA GLY A 123 -7.37 2.36 -6.76
C GLY A 123 -6.25 1.93 -7.70
N LEU A 124 -6.12 0.63 -7.91
CA LEU A 124 -5.15 0.09 -8.87
C LEU A 124 -5.61 0.38 -10.31
N PRO A 125 -4.69 0.38 -11.29
CA PRO A 125 -5.08 0.43 -12.69
C PRO A 125 -6.05 -0.71 -13.05
N GLU A 126 -7.05 -0.44 -13.89
CA GLU A 126 -8.08 -1.43 -14.27
C GLU A 126 -7.49 -2.69 -14.92
N SER A 127 -6.35 -2.55 -15.60
CA SER A 127 -5.57 -3.65 -16.15
C SER A 127 -5.17 -4.68 -15.08
N VAL A 128 -4.86 -4.22 -13.87
CA VAL A 128 -4.46 -5.06 -12.72
C VAL A 128 -5.68 -5.76 -12.13
N TYR A 129 -6.81 -5.06 -11.95
CA TYR A 129 -8.06 -5.68 -11.48
C TYR A 129 -8.58 -6.73 -12.47
N HIS A 130 -8.55 -6.44 -13.78
CA HIS A 130 -8.94 -7.40 -14.81
C HIS A 130 -8.11 -8.69 -14.73
N ARG A 131 -6.79 -8.56 -14.53
CA ARG A 131 -5.90 -9.72 -14.35
C ARG A 131 -6.18 -10.48 -13.06
N ALA A 132 -6.40 -9.78 -11.94
CA ALA A 132 -6.77 -10.42 -10.68
C ALA A 132 -8.07 -11.23 -10.80
N ARG A 133 -9.10 -10.66 -11.45
CA ARG A 133 -10.36 -11.37 -11.74
C ARG A 133 -10.16 -12.58 -12.66
N THR A 134 -9.31 -12.45 -13.69
CA THR A 134 -8.98 -13.55 -14.59
C THR A 134 -8.26 -14.70 -13.87
N ASN A 135 -7.23 -14.37 -13.09
CA ASN A 135 -6.47 -15.35 -12.30
C ASN A 135 -7.38 -16.08 -11.31
N PHE A 136 -8.27 -15.35 -10.62
CA PHE A 136 -9.21 -15.94 -9.68
C PHE A 136 -10.21 -16.88 -10.38
N LYS A 137 -10.78 -16.45 -11.53
CA LYS A 137 -11.68 -17.28 -12.34
C LYS A 137 -11.01 -18.57 -12.86
N GLN A 138 -9.72 -18.51 -13.18
CA GLN A 138 -8.92 -19.65 -13.65
C GLN A 138 -8.32 -20.48 -12.51
N ALA A 139 -8.56 -20.11 -11.25
CA ALA A 139 -7.92 -20.70 -10.07
C ALA A 139 -6.37 -20.75 -10.17
N LYS A 140 -5.76 -19.76 -10.84
CA LYS A 140 -4.30 -19.62 -10.94
C LYS A 140 -3.73 -19.28 -9.56
N THR A 141 -2.84 -20.13 -9.06
CA THR A 141 -2.13 -19.92 -7.79
C THR A 141 -0.71 -19.45 -8.03
N GLY A 142 -0.10 -18.78 -7.04
CA GLY A 142 1.29 -18.32 -7.10
C GLY A 142 1.40 -16.82 -6.88
N THR A 143 2.52 -16.24 -7.27
CA THR A 143 2.84 -14.82 -7.15
C THR A 143 3.22 -14.23 -8.50
N SER A 144 2.85 -12.98 -8.76
CA SER A 144 3.34 -12.22 -9.92
C SER A 144 4.68 -11.51 -9.65
N PHE A 145 5.20 -11.60 -8.42
CA PHE A 145 6.42 -10.90 -8.01
C PHE A 145 7.70 -11.70 -8.21
N LEU A 146 7.59 -12.89 -8.82
CA LEU A 146 8.75 -13.72 -9.16
C LEU A 146 8.75 -13.95 -10.67
N ASP A 147 9.92 -13.83 -11.28
CA ASP A 147 10.10 -14.21 -12.69
C ASP A 147 10.18 -15.74 -12.85
N ASP A 148 10.34 -16.23 -14.09
CA ASP A 148 10.43 -17.66 -14.40
C ASP A 148 11.64 -18.35 -13.73
N LYS A 149 12.61 -17.57 -13.23
CA LYS A 149 13.79 -18.05 -12.51
C LYS A 149 13.63 -17.97 -10.99
N GLY A 150 12.50 -17.43 -10.50
CA GLY A 150 12.23 -17.25 -9.09
C GLY A 150 12.84 -15.98 -8.49
N GLU A 151 13.31 -15.05 -9.31
CA GLU A 151 13.91 -13.78 -8.87
C GLU A 151 12.83 -12.71 -8.68
N LYS A 152 13.05 -11.80 -7.72
CA LYS A 152 12.09 -10.73 -7.42
C LYS A 152 11.97 -9.75 -8.59
N VAL A 153 10.74 -9.49 -9.02
CA VAL A 153 10.43 -8.49 -10.04
C VAL A 153 10.12 -7.14 -9.37
N HIS A 154 10.72 -6.08 -9.90
CA HIS A 154 10.55 -4.70 -9.45
C HIS A 154 10.11 -3.82 -10.63
N GLY A 155 9.36 -2.75 -10.38
CA GLY A 155 8.88 -1.82 -11.39
C GLY A 155 7.45 -1.35 -11.16
N PRO A 156 6.85 -0.60 -12.11
CA PRO A 156 5.45 -0.21 -12.06
C PRO A 156 4.53 -1.42 -11.89
N LEU A 157 3.44 -1.27 -11.14
CA LEU A 157 2.53 -2.39 -10.85
C LEU A 157 1.99 -3.05 -12.13
N GLU A 158 1.73 -2.27 -13.18
CA GLU A 158 1.25 -2.85 -14.44
C GLU A 158 2.26 -3.79 -15.11
N GLU A 159 3.55 -3.54 -14.91
CA GLU A 159 4.67 -4.32 -15.45
C GLU A 159 5.05 -5.51 -14.57
N VAL A 160 4.88 -5.39 -13.25
CA VAL A 160 5.13 -6.48 -12.31
C VAL A 160 4.00 -7.50 -12.36
N TYR A 161 2.75 -7.06 -12.50
CA TYR A 161 1.58 -7.95 -12.57
C TYR A 161 1.32 -8.49 -13.99
N ARG A 162 2.33 -8.96 -14.72
CA ARG A 162 2.18 -9.58 -16.05
C ARG A 162 1.29 -10.82 -16.04
#